data_AF-A0A7W0FVR1-F1
#
_entry.id   AF-A0A7W0FVR1-F1
#
_cell.length_a   1.000
_cell.length_b   1.000
_cell.length_c   1.000
_cell.angle_alpha   90.00
_cell.angle_beta   90.00
_cell.angle_gamma   90.00
#
_symmetry.space_group_name_H-M   'P 1'
#
loop_
_entity.id
_entity.type
_entity.pdbx_description
1 polymer ?
#
loop_
_entity_poly.entity_id
_entity_poly.type
_entity_poly.pdbx_seq_one_letter_code
_entity_poly.pdbx_strand_id
1 'polypeptide(L)'
;MQPLSKFNSLCPGQIGPIEPMGNGLYTANAIAPTGEKMYMGMESLENDDKNKWEYYKNSASFLVWGGICDMTIGSLAELGSRINDEISLKEFLLIQTNPKYWTSDQQKFEQLIAKLQERQIFVDSTKAKELSTIPYASNGINVSSQTHMVYVSKSPIIGRIQFDSHSKKGFSGYLEKYDDLVLTVGVTISDIVENRGIFRNPWSVVEGGFGAISMMTHCFTCMVVEHNYPGVETFKVRPFKKMGELFMNSLPKDQTTVNGIPGDLYDRGFEYEQDVRVPVKVLANLHRKNI
;
A
#
# COMPACT_ATOMS: atom_id res chain seq x y z
N MET A 1 3.17 22.42 -13.19
CA MET A 1 2.13 21.52 -12.65
C MET A 1 1.23 21.14 -13.80
N GLN A 2 1.15 19.87 -14.17
CA GLN A 2 0.17 19.41 -15.18
C GLN A 2 -1.21 19.23 -14.51
N PRO A 3 -2.31 19.55 -15.21
CA PRO A 3 -3.65 19.45 -14.64
C PRO A 3 -4.06 17.98 -14.41
N LEU A 4 -4.67 17.72 -13.25
CA LEU A 4 -5.22 16.43 -12.81
C LEU A 4 -6.38 15.91 -13.68
N SER A 5 -6.79 16.64 -14.73
CA SER A 5 -7.91 16.28 -15.63
C SER A 5 -7.63 15.12 -16.58
N LYS A 6 -6.41 14.55 -16.59
CA LYS A 6 -6.07 13.35 -17.38
C LYS A 6 -6.32 12.01 -16.66
N PHE A 7 -6.77 11.99 -15.41
CA PHE A 7 -7.04 10.73 -14.71
C PHE A 7 -8.25 9.94 -15.24
N ASN A 8 -9.08 10.53 -16.10
CA ASN A 8 -10.29 9.89 -16.63
C ASN A 8 -10.15 9.21 -18.01
N SER A 9 -8.95 9.14 -18.62
CA SER A 9 -8.84 8.71 -20.03
C SER A 9 -7.84 7.60 -20.36
N LEU A 10 -7.27 6.90 -19.38
CA LEU A 10 -6.40 5.74 -19.63
C LEU A 10 -6.80 4.63 -18.68
N CYS A 11 -7.62 3.69 -19.21
CA CYS A 11 -8.22 2.52 -18.55
C CYS A 11 -8.47 2.65 -17.04
N PRO A 12 -9.72 2.91 -16.57
CA PRO A 12 -10.01 2.73 -15.16
C PRO A 12 -9.68 1.27 -14.82
N GLY A 13 -8.89 1.08 -13.77
CA GLY A 13 -8.50 -0.27 -13.36
C GLY A 13 -9.72 -1.16 -13.19
N GLN A 14 -9.57 -2.46 -13.40
CA GLN A 14 -10.66 -3.42 -13.35
C GLN A 14 -10.41 -4.46 -12.29
N ILE A 15 -11.45 -4.85 -11.57
CA ILE A 15 -11.44 -5.94 -10.60
C ILE A 15 -12.39 -7.01 -11.13
N GLY A 16 -11.86 -8.21 -11.28
CA GLY A 16 -12.62 -9.40 -11.67
C GLY A 16 -13.59 -9.87 -10.58
N PRO A 17 -14.25 -11.01 -10.80
CA PRO A 17 -15.12 -11.59 -9.79
C PRO A 17 -14.35 -11.95 -8.52
N ILE A 18 -15.03 -11.85 -7.38
CA ILE A 18 -14.52 -12.34 -6.10
C ILE A 18 -14.56 -13.87 -6.10
N GLU A 19 -13.41 -14.49 -5.85
CA GLU A 19 -13.23 -15.93 -5.75
C GLU A 19 -12.92 -16.30 -4.28
N PRO A 20 -13.82 -17.00 -3.58
CA PRO A 20 -13.52 -17.52 -2.25
C PRO A 20 -12.55 -18.71 -2.36
N MET A 21 -11.47 -18.68 -1.59
CA MET A 21 -10.44 -19.74 -1.59
C MET A 21 -10.52 -20.66 -0.35
N GLY A 22 -11.48 -20.41 0.55
CA GLY A 22 -11.59 -21.08 1.85
C GLY A 22 -10.81 -20.37 2.96
N ASN A 23 -11.04 -20.77 4.22
CA ASN A 23 -10.37 -20.21 5.41
C ASN A 23 -10.42 -18.68 5.53
N GLY A 24 -11.54 -18.06 5.13
CA GLY A 24 -11.72 -16.61 5.18
C GLY A 24 -10.87 -15.81 4.16
N LEU A 25 -10.26 -16.48 3.17
CA LEU A 25 -9.52 -15.84 2.08
C LEU A 25 -10.42 -15.63 0.86
N TYR A 26 -10.44 -14.40 0.36
CA TYR A 26 -11.08 -13.99 -0.88
C TYR A 26 -10.03 -13.40 -1.81
N THR A 27 -10.10 -13.73 -3.09
CA THR A 27 -9.20 -13.17 -4.10
C THR A 27 -9.95 -12.62 -5.30
N ALA A 28 -9.31 -11.74 -6.06
CA ALA A 28 -9.73 -11.39 -7.41
C ALA A 28 -8.50 -11.09 -8.27
N ASN A 29 -8.61 -11.47 -9.55
CA ASN A 29 -7.74 -10.93 -10.59
C ASN A 29 -8.08 -9.45 -10.82
N ALA A 30 -7.08 -8.61 -11.01
CA ALA A 30 -7.25 -7.20 -11.30
C ALA A 30 -6.35 -6.76 -12.46
N ILE A 31 -6.74 -5.68 -13.13
CA ILE A 31 -5.93 -4.97 -14.11
C ILE A 31 -5.75 -3.56 -13.56
N ALA A 32 -4.52 -3.20 -13.22
CA ALA A 32 -4.19 -1.86 -12.74
C ALA A 32 -4.45 -0.81 -13.84
N PRO A 33 -4.55 0.49 -13.51
CA PRO A 33 -4.75 1.55 -14.51
C PRO A 33 -3.60 1.66 -15.53
N THR A 34 -2.43 1.11 -15.19
CA THR A 34 -1.29 0.95 -16.10
C THR A 34 -1.45 -0.18 -17.11
N GLY A 35 -2.51 -0.99 -17.02
CA GLY A 35 -2.73 -2.20 -17.81
C GLY A 35 -2.07 -3.46 -17.22
N GLU A 36 -1.31 -3.33 -16.14
CA GLU A 36 -0.61 -4.44 -15.51
C GLU A 36 -1.57 -5.38 -14.78
N LYS A 37 -1.37 -6.69 -14.95
CA LYS A 37 -2.14 -7.70 -14.24
C LYS A 37 -1.69 -7.77 -12.77
N MET A 38 -2.65 -7.80 -11.88
CA MET A 38 -2.47 -7.81 -10.43
C MET A 38 -3.43 -8.80 -9.78
N TYR A 39 -3.19 -9.11 -8.52
CA TYR A 39 -4.03 -9.98 -7.72
C TYR A 39 -4.33 -9.29 -6.40
N MET A 40 -5.59 -9.30 -6.00
CA MET A 40 -6.06 -8.72 -4.74
C MET A 40 -6.47 -9.83 -3.80
N GLY A 41 -6.07 -9.73 -2.54
CA GLY A 41 -6.38 -10.70 -1.50
C GLY A 41 -7.00 -10.01 -0.31
N MET A 42 -8.01 -10.63 0.29
CA MET A 42 -8.58 -10.23 1.57
C MET A 42 -8.67 -11.45 2.46
N GLU A 43 -8.05 -11.40 3.63
CA GLU A 43 -8.06 -12.49 4.59
C GLU A 43 -8.38 -11.99 5.99
N SER A 44 -9.02 -12.84 6.80
CA SER A 44 -9.21 -12.59 8.23
C SER A 44 -7.86 -12.54 8.93
N LEU A 45 -7.72 -11.63 9.88
CA LEU A 45 -6.55 -11.52 10.75
C LEU A 45 -6.84 -12.21 12.08
N GLU A 46 -6.23 -13.36 12.29
CA GLU A 46 -6.20 -14.03 13.60
C GLU A 46 -5.01 -13.52 14.42
N ASN A 47 -4.97 -13.84 15.72
CA ASN A 47 -4.01 -13.24 16.66
C ASN A 47 -2.55 -13.35 16.21
N ASP A 48 -2.12 -14.52 15.73
CA ASP A 48 -0.74 -14.70 15.27
C ASP A 48 -0.45 -13.93 13.96
N ASP A 49 -1.45 -13.83 13.07
CA ASP A 49 -1.31 -13.10 11.80
C ASP A 49 -1.14 -11.60 12.02
N LYS A 50 -1.82 -11.05 13.04
CA LYS A 50 -1.68 -9.64 13.44
C LYS A 50 -0.25 -9.32 13.85
N ASN A 51 0.35 -10.18 14.69
CA ASN A 51 1.75 -10.00 15.12
C ASN A 51 2.70 -10.10 13.93
N LYS A 52 2.48 -11.07 13.04
CA LYS A 52 3.31 -11.24 11.85
C LYS A 52 3.19 -10.07 10.87
N TRP A 53 1.98 -9.55 10.66
CA TRP A 53 1.77 -8.36 9.84
C TRP A 53 2.42 -7.11 10.46
N GLU A 54 2.39 -6.97 11.78
CA GLU A 54 3.15 -5.94 12.49
C GLU A 54 4.66 -6.07 12.28
N TYR A 55 5.21 -7.30 12.27
CA TYR A 55 6.61 -7.52 11.92
C TYR A 55 6.93 -7.10 10.48
N TYR A 56 6.07 -7.41 9.51
CA TYR A 56 6.22 -6.94 8.13
C TYR A 56 6.24 -5.41 8.06
N LYS A 57 5.27 -4.75 8.70
CA LYS A 57 5.22 -3.28 8.83
C LYS A 57 6.54 -2.72 9.38
N ASN A 58 7.02 -3.28 10.48
CA ASN A 58 8.25 -2.82 11.12
C ASN A 58 9.47 -3.04 10.21
N SER A 59 9.51 -4.16 9.47
CA SER A 59 10.56 -4.43 8.50
C SER A 59 10.53 -3.41 7.35
N ALA A 60 9.37 -3.14 6.77
CA ALA A 60 9.21 -2.12 5.74
C ALA A 60 9.66 -0.73 6.23
N SER A 61 9.26 -0.34 7.43
CA SER A 61 9.69 0.92 8.05
C SER A 61 11.20 0.97 8.28
N PHE A 62 11.80 -0.14 8.68
CA PHE A 62 13.25 -0.27 8.89
C PHE A 62 14.04 -0.01 7.60
N LEU A 63 13.59 -0.53 6.44
CA LEU A 63 14.21 -0.24 5.13
C LEU A 63 14.18 1.27 4.80
N VAL A 64 13.10 1.96 5.16
CA VAL A 64 12.89 3.37 4.83
C VAL A 64 13.64 4.30 5.78
N TRP A 65 13.66 4.01 7.08
CA TRP A 65 14.31 4.85 8.09
C TRP A 65 15.77 4.53 8.32
N GLY A 66 16.23 3.34 7.91
CA GLY A 66 17.65 2.98 7.94
C GLY A 66 18.16 2.47 9.30
N GLY A 67 17.28 2.21 10.26
CA GLY A 67 17.69 1.65 11.56
C GLY A 67 16.70 1.87 12.71
N ILE A 68 16.88 1.10 13.79
CA ILE A 68 16.35 1.38 15.14
C ILE A 68 17.44 1.06 16.17
N CYS A 69 17.55 1.92 17.20
CA CYS A 69 18.40 1.87 18.40
C CYS A 69 19.84 1.31 18.25
N ASP A 70 20.01 0.03 17.92
CA ASP A 70 21.29 -0.68 17.96
C ASP A 70 21.78 -1.17 16.58
N MET A 71 20.96 -1.00 15.51
CA MET A 71 21.34 -1.37 14.15
C MET A 71 21.06 -0.23 13.18
N THR A 72 22.13 0.33 12.62
CA THR A 72 22.12 1.23 11.46
C THR A 72 22.48 0.45 10.20
N ILE A 73 21.57 0.48 9.22
CA ILE A 73 21.79 -0.02 7.86
C ILE A 73 21.82 1.12 6.84
N GLY A 74 21.39 2.32 7.23
CA GLY A 74 21.19 3.48 6.37
C GLY A 74 19.90 3.37 5.56
N SER A 75 19.28 4.50 5.22
CA SER A 75 17.96 4.51 4.57
C SER A 75 18.03 4.30 3.06
N LEU A 76 16.94 3.83 2.44
CA LEU A 76 16.83 3.75 0.97
C LEU A 76 17.10 5.10 0.27
N ALA A 77 16.64 6.20 0.85
CA ALA A 77 16.84 7.54 0.29
C ALA A 77 18.31 8.00 0.38
N GLU A 78 18.99 7.65 1.47
CA GLU A 78 20.42 7.90 1.68
C GLU A 78 21.33 7.03 0.82
N LEU A 79 20.93 5.77 0.57
CA LEU A 79 21.61 4.94 -0.42
C LEU A 79 21.50 5.63 -1.79
N GLY A 80 20.29 6.05 -2.13
CA GLY A 80 19.94 6.80 -3.33
C GLY A 80 20.74 8.07 -3.59
N SER A 81 21.07 8.87 -2.56
CA SER A 81 21.85 10.10 -2.73
C SER A 81 23.32 9.87 -3.08
N ARG A 82 23.82 8.65 -2.93
CA ARG A 82 25.23 8.30 -3.10
C ARG A 82 25.50 7.41 -4.31
N ILE A 83 24.47 6.90 -4.98
CA ILE A 83 24.58 5.94 -6.10
C ILE A 83 25.36 6.44 -7.33
N ASN A 84 25.58 7.76 -7.47
CA ASN A 84 26.31 8.34 -8.59
C ASN A 84 27.78 8.65 -8.26
N ASP A 85 28.20 8.44 -7.01
CA ASP A 85 29.57 8.59 -6.54
C ASP A 85 29.99 7.30 -5.83
N GLU A 86 30.79 6.49 -6.52
CA GLU A 86 31.25 5.19 -6.04
C GLU A 86 32.02 5.30 -4.71
N ILE A 87 32.78 6.39 -4.50
CA ILE A 87 33.55 6.60 -3.28
C ILE A 87 32.58 6.86 -2.13
N SER A 88 31.68 7.83 -2.30
CA SER A 88 30.65 8.16 -1.30
C SER A 88 29.76 6.96 -0.96
N LEU A 89 29.40 6.13 -1.95
CA LEU A 89 28.61 4.92 -1.75
C LEU A 89 29.37 3.89 -0.91
N LYS A 90 30.65 3.63 -1.21
CA LYS A 90 31.49 2.71 -0.44
C LYS A 90 31.66 3.18 1.00
N GLU A 91 31.97 4.46 1.20
CA GLU A 91 32.10 5.05 2.54
C GLU A 91 30.81 4.89 3.34
N PHE A 92 29.66 5.19 2.72
CA PHE A 92 28.36 5.00 3.36
C PHE A 92 28.10 3.56 3.80
N LEU A 93 28.38 2.58 2.94
CA LEU A 93 28.17 1.17 3.28
C LEU A 93 29.10 0.72 4.41
N LEU A 94 30.33 1.24 4.47
CA LEU A 94 31.33 0.87 5.47
C LEU A 94 31.04 1.39 6.88
N ILE A 95 30.37 2.55 7.01
CA ILE A 95 30.05 3.14 8.33
C ILE A 95 28.81 2.53 8.98
N GLN A 96 28.08 1.64 8.29
CA GLN A 96 26.91 0.96 8.85
C GLN A 96 27.30 -0.14 9.83
N THR A 97 26.49 -0.35 10.87
CA THR A 97 26.68 -1.47 11.81
C THR A 97 26.46 -2.84 11.16
N ASN A 98 25.71 -2.90 10.05
CA ASN A 98 25.50 -4.12 9.27
C ASN A 98 25.69 -3.87 7.76
N PRO A 99 26.94 -3.77 7.28
CA PRO A 99 27.26 -3.43 5.89
C PRO A 99 26.79 -4.49 4.87
N LYS A 100 26.64 -5.74 5.33
CA LYS A 100 26.16 -6.86 4.51
C LYS A 100 24.65 -6.84 4.28
N TYR A 101 23.91 -5.98 4.97
CA TYR A 101 22.46 -5.89 4.82
C TYR A 101 22.04 -5.68 3.36
N TRP A 102 22.70 -4.74 2.67
CA TRP A 102 22.44 -4.41 1.27
C TRP A 102 23.18 -5.35 0.30
N THR A 103 24.40 -5.73 0.65
CA THR A 103 25.39 -6.31 -0.28
C THR A 103 25.50 -7.84 -0.21
N SER A 104 24.71 -8.49 0.65
CA SER A 104 24.75 -9.96 0.79
C SER A 104 24.38 -10.72 -0.49
N ASP A 105 23.61 -10.10 -1.39
CA ASP A 105 23.33 -10.58 -2.74
C ASP A 105 23.70 -9.47 -3.73
N GLN A 106 24.82 -9.66 -4.43
CA GLN A 106 25.38 -8.67 -5.33
C GLN A 106 24.41 -8.35 -6.48
N GLN A 107 23.71 -9.35 -7.01
CA GLN A 107 22.79 -9.17 -8.14
C GLN A 107 21.58 -8.34 -7.72
N LYS A 108 20.96 -8.64 -6.57
CA LYS A 108 19.84 -7.85 -6.04
C LYS A 108 20.27 -6.44 -5.65
N PHE A 109 21.48 -6.29 -5.13
CA PHE A 109 22.03 -4.98 -4.82
C PHE A 109 22.21 -4.12 -6.08
N GLU A 110 22.79 -4.68 -7.14
CA GLU A 110 22.94 -3.98 -8.44
C GLU A 110 21.58 -3.58 -9.03
N GLN A 111 20.57 -4.47 -8.95
CA GLN A 111 19.20 -4.15 -9.36
C GLN A 111 18.60 -2.99 -8.57
N LEU A 112 18.80 -2.97 -7.24
CA LEU A 112 18.38 -1.86 -6.38
C LEU A 112 19.05 -0.55 -6.80
N ILE A 113 20.37 -0.55 -6.99
CA ILE A 113 21.12 0.66 -7.40
C ILE A 113 20.62 1.17 -8.75
N ALA A 114 20.47 0.29 -9.75
CA ALA A 114 19.94 0.65 -11.06
C ALA A 114 18.53 1.26 -10.97
N LYS A 115 17.66 0.71 -10.11
CA LYS A 115 16.31 1.25 -9.90
C LYS A 115 16.31 2.59 -9.17
N LEU A 116 17.15 2.77 -8.15
CA LEU A 116 17.28 4.07 -7.47
C LEU A 116 17.76 5.15 -8.45
N GLN A 117 18.68 4.82 -9.37
CA GLN A 117 19.17 5.71 -10.43
C GLN A 117 18.07 6.04 -11.45
N GLU A 118 17.45 5.00 -12.03
CA GLU A 118 16.36 5.13 -13.03
C GLU A 118 15.24 6.03 -12.52
N ARG A 119 14.91 5.89 -11.23
CA ARG A 119 13.75 6.53 -10.60
C ARG A 119 14.12 7.84 -9.88
N GLN A 120 15.39 8.22 -9.92
CA GLN A 120 15.93 9.43 -9.30
C GLN A 120 15.52 9.54 -7.81
N ILE A 121 15.66 8.43 -7.09
CA ILE A 121 15.31 8.36 -5.66
C ILE A 121 16.54 8.75 -4.86
N PHE A 122 16.57 9.99 -4.38
CA PHE A 122 17.60 10.52 -3.49
C PHE A 122 16.97 11.45 -2.45
N VAL A 123 17.73 11.84 -1.42
CA VAL A 123 17.30 12.78 -0.37
C VAL A 123 16.66 14.02 -1.03
N ASP A 124 15.46 14.40 -0.56
CA ASP A 124 14.61 15.49 -1.10
C ASP A 124 13.83 15.26 -2.40
N SER A 125 14.09 14.17 -3.13
CA SER A 125 13.30 13.80 -4.31
C SER A 125 11.82 13.55 -3.94
N THR A 126 10.91 13.77 -4.89
CA THR A 126 9.47 13.51 -4.67
C THR A 126 9.21 12.05 -4.27
N LYS A 127 10.01 11.12 -4.77
CA LYS A 127 9.90 9.69 -4.44
C LYS A 127 10.48 9.34 -3.07
N ALA A 128 11.56 9.99 -2.64
CA ALA A 128 12.03 9.87 -1.26
C ALA A 128 10.99 10.42 -0.27
N LYS A 129 10.30 11.51 -0.61
CA LYS A 129 9.17 12.02 0.18
C LYS A 129 7.98 11.06 0.21
N GLU A 130 7.73 10.31 -0.85
CA GLU A 130 6.72 9.24 -0.85
C GLU A 130 7.15 8.09 0.07
N LEU A 131 8.38 7.60 -0.06
CA LEU A 131 8.94 6.56 0.80
C LEU A 131 8.88 6.96 2.28
N SER A 132 9.26 8.20 2.61
CA SER A 132 9.29 8.66 4.01
C SER A 132 7.90 8.69 4.67
N THR A 133 6.81 8.63 3.89
CA THR A 133 5.45 8.50 4.46
C THR A 133 5.12 7.08 4.89
N ILE A 134 5.79 6.04 4.38
CA ILE A 134 5.46 4.63 4.68
C ILE A 134 5.41 4.38 6.20
N PRO A 135 6.38 4.85 7.00
CA PRO A 135 6.37 4.57 8.44
C PRO A 135 5.34 5.40 9.22
N TYR A 136 4.91 6.53 8.66
CA TYR A 136 3.90 7.41 9.26
C TYR A 136 2.48 7.16 8.74
N ALA A 137 2.33 6.41 7.63
CA ALA A 137 1.05 5.94 7.15
C ALA A 137 0.37 4.98 8.15
N SER A 138 1.13 4.53 9.16
CA SER A 138 0.68 3.83 10.37
C SER A 138 0.23 4.70 11.54
N ASN A 139 0.47 6.02 11.54
CA ASN A 139 0.32 6.82 12.77
C ASN A 139 -1.10 6.67 13.34
N GLY A 140 -1.20 6.05 14.53
CA GLY A 140 -2.46 5.81 15.23
C GLY A 140 -3.21 4.52 14.87
N ILE A 141 -2.67 3.65 14.03
CA ILE A 141 -3.33 2.40 13.63
C ILE A 141 -2.88 1.25 14.51
N ASN A 142 -3.79 0.83 15.37
CA ASN A 142 -3.63 -0.36 16.18
C ASN A 142 -3.95 -1.59 15.33
N VAL A 143 -2.93 -2.34 14.90
CA VAL A 143 -3.10 -3.59 14.14
C VAL A 143 -4.02 -4.57 14.89
N SER A 144 -3.97 -4.56 16.23
CA SER A 144 -4.82 -5.44 17.05
C SER A 144 -6.32 -5.21 16.86
N SER A 145 -6.74 -4.00 16.48
CA SER A 145 -8.15 -3.67 16.23
C SER A 145 -8.64 -4.01 14.82
N GLN A 146 -7.74 -4.46 13.95
CA GLN A 146 -8.10 -4.87 12.59
C GLN A 146 -8.69 -6.28 12.61
N THR A 147 -9.71 -6.49 11.78
CA THR A 147 -10.39 -7.79 11.64
C THR A 147 -9.88 -8.57 10.45
N HIS A 148 -9.44 -7.86 9.41
CA HIS A 148 -8.99 -8.39 8.14
C HIS A 148 -7.80 -7.58 7.64
N MET A 149 -7.08 -8.17 6.69
CA MET A 149 -6.09 -7.48 5.89
C MET A 149 -6.44 -7.65 4.42
N VAL A 150 -6.33 -6.55 3.68
CA VAL A 150 -6.40 -6.54 2.22
C VAL A 150 -5.00 -6.30 1.69
N TYR A 151 -4.61 -6.98 0.62
CA TYR A 151 -3.31 -6.81 0.00
C TYR A 151 -3.37 -6.94 -1.51
N VAL A 152 -2.34 -6.41 -2.15
CA VAL A 152 -2.17 -6.45 -3.61
C VAL A 152 -0.84 -7.13 -3.93
N SER A 153 -0.87 -8.07 -4.86
CA SER A 153 0.28 -8.90 -5.26
C SER A 153 0.49 -8.84 -6.78
N LYS A 154 1.75 -8.90 -7.21
CA LYS A 154 2.17 -9.09 -8.61
C LYS A 154 1.96 -10.54 -9.08
N SER A 155 1.98 -11.49 -8.14
CA SER A 155 1.79 -12.93 -8.41
C SER A 155 0.41 -13.44 -7.98
N PRO A 156 -0.10 -14.51 -8.63
CA PRO A 156 -1.35 -15.15 -8.25
C PRO A 156 -1.41 -15.51 -6.76
N ILE A 157 -2.55 -15.24 -6.14
CA ILE A 157 -2.79 -15.63 -4.75
C ILE A 157 -3.21 -17.09 -4.74
N ILE A 158 -2.36 -17.94 -4.17
CA ILE A 158 -2.56 -19.39 -4.07
C ILE A 158 -2.92 -19.84 -2.64
N GLY A 159 -2.95 -18.91 -1.69
CA GLY A 159 -3.22 -19.16 -0.28
C GLY A 159 -3.03 -17.90 0.57
N ARG A 160 -3.20 -18.04 1.88
CA ARG A 160 -3.00 -16.93 2.83
C ARG A 160 -1.54 -16.49 2.82
N ILE A 161 -1.30 -15.19 2.88
CA ILE A 161 0.09 -14.68 2.91
C ILE A 161 0.77 -15.10 4.21
N GLN A 162 2.00 -15.57 4.11
CA GLN A 162 2.80 -15.94 5.28
C GLN A 162 3.77 -14.81 5.58
N PHE A 163 3.40 -13.97 6.53
CA PHE A 163 4.34 -13.04 7.15
C PHE A 163 5.18 -13.82 8.17
N ASP A 164 6.50 -13.77 8.02
CA ASP A 164 7.41 -14.49 8.90
C ASP A 164 8.18 -13.53 9.79
N SER A 165 8.37 -13.92 11.06
CA SER A 165 9.32 -13.26 11.95
C SER A 165 10.76 -13.59 11.52
N HIS A 166 11.41 -12.59 10.91
CA HIS A 166 12.83 -12.54 10.54
C HIS A 166 13.24 -13.32 9.28
N SER A 167 13.77 -12.59 8.30
CA SER A 167 14.86 -13.10 7.46
C SER A 167 16.17 -12.52 7.95
N LYS A 168 17.08 -13.35 8.48
CA LYS A 168 18.46 -12.93 8.84
C LYS A 168 19.32 -12.53 7.62
N LYS A 169 18.73 -12.44 6.43
CA LYS A 169 19.40 -12.25 5.13
C LYS A 169 19.33 -10.80 4.61
N GLY A 170 19.11 -9.81 5.48
CA GLY A 170 19.09 -8.39 5.10
C GLY A 170 18.05 -8.05 4.01
N PHE A 171 18.40 -7.14 3.11
CA PHE A 171 17.55 -6.70 1.99
C PHE A 171 17.13 -7.87 1.08
N SER A 172 18.05 -8.78 0.79
CA SER A 172 17.79 -9.92 -0.08
C SER A 172 16.71 -10.85 0.48
N GLY A 173 16.74 -11.08 1.79
CA GLY A 173 15.71 -11.84 2.50
C GLY A 173 14.35 -11.14 2.55
N TYR A 174 14.35 -9.80 2.61
CA TYR A 174 13.13 -9.02 2.48
C TYR A 174 12.50 -9.22 1.10
N LEU A 175 13.31 -9.12 0.03
CA LEU A 175 12.83 -9.34 -1.33
C LEU A 175 12.37 -10.79 -1.56
N GLU A 176 13.08 -11.80 -1.06
CA GLU A 176 12.66 -13.22 -1.19
C GLU A 176 11.24 -13.47 -0.67
N LYS A 177 10.75 -12.67 0.29
CA LYS A 177 9.45 -12.86 0.93
C LYS A 177 8.37 -11.94 0.41
N TYR A 178 8.75 -10.72 0.03
CA TYR A 178 7.79 -9.64 -0.18
C TYR A 178 7.95 -8.96 -1.54
N ASP A 179 8.82 -9.43 -2.44
CA ASP A 179 9.00 -8.82 -3.76
C ASP A 179 7.69 -8.67 -4.53
N ASP A 180 6.80 -9.66 -4.45
CA ASP A 180 5.50 -9.67 -5.10
C ASP A 180 4.46 -8.76 -4.43
N LEU A 181 4.63 -8.43 -3.16
CA LEU A 181 3.68 -7.65 -2.40
C LEU A 181 3.79 -6.17 -2.75
N VAL A 182 2.70 -5.58 -3.25
CA VAL A 182 2.65 -4.15 -3.63
C VAL A 182 2.26 -3.28 -2.44
N LEU A 183 1.16 -3.64 -1.78
CA LEU A 183 0.67 -2.95 -0.59
C LEU A 183 -0.19 -3.87 0.29
N THR A 184 -0.35 -3.49 1.55
CA THR A 184 -1.29 -4.08 2.51
C THR A 184 -2.11 -2.99 3.18
N VAL A 185 -3.36 -3.29 3.53
CA VAL A 185 -4.31 -2.38 4.19
C VAL A 185 -5.03 -3.14 5.29
N GLY A 186 -5.07 -2.57 6.49
CA GLY A 186 -5.91 -3.07 7.57
C GLY A 186 -7.37 -2.75 7.33
N VAL A 187 -8.24 -3.69 7.66
CA VAL A 187 -9.68 -3.52 7.56
C VAL A 187 -10.36 -3.91 8.87
N THR A 188 -11.19 -3.01 9.39
CA THR A 188 -12.13 -3.29 10.46
C THR A 188 -13.53 -3.40 9.86
N ILE A 189 -14.19 -4.54 10.08
CA ILE A 189 -15.57 -4.77 9.67
C ILE A 189 -16.42 -4.93 10.94
N SER A 190 -17.32 -3.98 11.16
CA SER A 190 -18.34 -4.00 12.21
C SER A 190 -19.70 -3.64 11.60
N ASP A 191 -20.46 -2.73 12.21
CA ASP A 191 -21.57 -1.99 11.61
C ASP A 191 -21.15 -1.10 10.42
N ILE A 192 -19.89 -0.70 10.38
CA ILE A 192 -19.25 -0.01 9.26
C ILE A 192 -17.99 -0.76 8.82
N VAL A 193 -17.55 -0.55 7.58
CA VAL A 193 -16.22 -0.98 7.14
C VAL A 193 -15.26 0.22 7.11
N GLU A 194 -14.11 0.06 7.75
CA GLU A 194 -13.03 1.06 7.74
C GLU A 194 -11.74 0.45 7.19
N ASN A 195 -11.11 1.13 6.22
CA ASN A 195 -9.75 0.82 5.80
C ASN A 195 -8.77 1.74 6.53
N ARG A 196 -7.82 1.15 7.26
CA ARG A 196 -6.83 1.84 8.07
C ARG A 196 -5.46 1.17 7.93
N GLY A 197 -4.38 1.95 7.98
CA GLY A 197 -3.02 1.43 7.87
C GLY A 197 -2.70 0.90 6.49
N ILE A 198 -2.62 1.81 5.53
CA ILE A 198 -2.15 1.52 4.18
C ILE A 198 -0.63 1.49 4.20
N PHE A 199 -0.04 0.31 4.09
CA PHE A 199 1.40 0.11 4.00
C PHE A 199 1.78 -0.25 2.56
N ARG A 200 2.51 0.64 1.90
CA ARG A 200 3.14 0.32 0.62
C ARG A 200 4.45 -0.40 0.89
N ASN A 201 4.72 -1.45 0.12
CA ASN A 201 6.02 -2.10 0.15
C ASN A 201 7.09 -1.09 -0.35
N PRO A 202 8.16 -0.81 0.41
CA PRO A 202 9.22 0.09 -0.03
C PRO A 202 9.82 -0.32 -1.39
N TRP A 203 9.97 -1.62 -1.65
CA TRP A 203 10.46 -2.12 -2.93
C TRP A 203 9.49 -1.79 -4.08
N SER A 204 8.19 -1.96 -3.87
CA SER A 204 7.19 -1.62 -4.91
C SER A 204 7.16 -0.12 -5.21
N VAL A 205 7.48 0.75 -4.23
CA VAL A 205 7.63 2.20 -4.46
C VAL A 205 8.90 2.51 -5.26
N VAL A 206 10.00 1.79 -4.98
CA VAL A 206 11.25 1.87 -5.75
C VAL A 206 11.02 1.42 -7.19
N GLU A 207 10.38 0.28 -7.42
CA GLU A 207 10.00 -0.20 -8.77
C GLU A 207 9.07 0.81 -9.48
N GLY A 208 8.09 1.35 -8.75
CA GLY A 208 7.08 2.27 -9.29
C GLY A 208 5.95 1.54 -10.03
N GLY A 209 5.05 2.31 -10.65
CA GLY A 209 3.93 1.75 -11.44
C GLY A 209 2.60 1.60 -10.69
N PHE A 210 2.59 1.67 -9.35
CA PHE A 210 1.41 1.28 -8.55
C PHE A 210 0.63 2.45 -7.91
N GLY A 211 0.78 3.68 -8.42
CA GLY A 211 0.29 4.88 -7.76
C GLY A 211 -1.24 4.95 -7.54
N ALA A 212 -2.03 4.34 -8.43
CA ALA A 212 -3.49 4.39 -8.43
C ALA A 212 -4.18 3.19 -7.77
N ILE A 213 -3.42 2.24 -7.23
CA ILE A 213 -3.97 0.95 -6.79
C ILE A 213 -4.72 1.03 -5.44
N SER A 214 -4.50 2.11 -4.68
CA SER A 214 -5.17 2.34 -3.39
C SER A 214 -6.70 2.46 -3.52
N MET A 215 -7.21 3.14 -4.56
CA MET A 215 -8.67 3.25 -4.77
C MET A 215 -9.29 1.90 -5.16
N MET A 216 -8.62 1.17 -6.04
CA MET A 216 -9.04 -0.20 -6.37
C MET A 216 -9.05 -1.11 -5.14
N THR A 217 -8.11 -0.92 -4.21
CA THR A 217 -8.07 -1.68 -2.96
C THR A 217 -9.31 -1.43 -2.11
N HIS A 218 -9.75 -0.17 -1.97
CA HIS A 218 -11.01 0.15 -1.27
C HIS A 218 -12.24 -0.48 -1.95
N CYS A 219 -12.28 -0.46 -3.27
CA CYS A 219 -13.36 -1.06 -4.05
C CYS A 219 -13.39 -2.58 -3.87
N PHE A 220 -12.23 -3.24 -3.93
CA PHE A 220 -12.11 -4.67 -3.66
C PHE A 220 -12.59 -5.04 -2.25
N THR A 221 -12.19 -4.26 -1.22
CA THR A 221 -12.73 -4.45 0.14
C THR A 221 -14.26 -4.40 0.14
N CYS A 222 -14.84 -3.38 -0.49
CA CYS A 222 -16.30 -3.22 -0.55
C CYS A 222 -16.98 -4.34 -1.35
N MET A 223 -16.36 -4.87 -2.40
CA MET A 223 -16.88 -6.03 -3.14
C MET A 223 -16.95 -7.29 -2.25
N VAL A 224 -15.91 -7.55 -1.46
CA VAL A 224 -15.90 -8.67 -0.51
C VAL A 224 -16.94 -8.45 0.60
N VAL A 225 -17.03 -7.22 1.12
CA VAL A 225 -18.00 -6.85 2.18
C VAL A 225 -19.43 -6.99 1.69
N GLU A 226 -19.77 -6.45 0.51
CA GLU A 226 -21.10 -6.55 -0.09
C GLU A 226 -21.56 -8.01 -0.22
N HIS A 227 -20.64 -8.91 -0.59
CA HIS A 227 -20.97 -10.31 -0.82
C HIS A 227 -21.14 -11.11 0.48
N ASN A 228 -20.34 -10.82 1.51
CA ASN A 228 -20.22 -11.69 2.69
C ASN A 228 -20.77 -11.08 3.99
N TYR A 229 -21.05 -9.77 4.01
CA TYR A 229 -21.49 -9.03 5.19
C TYR A 229 -22.70 -8.15 4.84
N PRO A 230 -23.87 -8.75 4.53
CA PRO A 230 -25.01 -8.03 3.95
C PRO A 230 -25.64 -6.95 4.87
N GLY A 231 -25.31 -6.94 6.16
CA GLY A 231 -25.73 -5.89 7.10
C GLY A 231 -24.81 -4.67 7.16
N VAL A 232 -23.68 -4.69 6.45
CA VAL A 232 -22.68 -3.60 6.47
C VAL A 232 -22.84 -2.75 5.21
N GLU A 233 -23.48 -1.61 5.37
CA GLU A 233 -23.87 -0.78 4.23
C GLU A 233 -22.95 0.42 3.99
N THR A 234 -22.17 0.82 4.99
CA THR A 234 -21.35 2.03 4.94
C THR A 234 -19.87 1.74 5.02
N PHE A 235 -19.12 2.30 4.08
CA PHE A 235 -17.68 2.40 4.12
C PHE A 235 -17.25 3.78 4.63
N LYS A 236 -16.25 3.80 5.51
CA LYS A 236 -15.67 5.01 6.07
C LYS A 236 -14.15 5.04 5.87
N VAL A 237 -13.64 6.21 5.48
CA VAL A 237 -12.21 6.48 5.36
C VAL A 237 -11.89 7.91 5.81
N ARG A 238 -10.67 8.13 6.31
CA ARG A 238 -10.11 9.44 6.63
C ARG A 238 -8.93 9.72 5.71
N PRO A 239 -9.18 10.06 4.43
CA PRO A 239 -8.12 10.11 3.46
C PRO A 239 -7.26 11.36 3.68
N PHE A 240 -5.98 11.26 3.35
CA PHE A 240 -5.16 12.46 3.17
C PHE A 240 -5.69 13.30 2.01
N LYS A 241 -5.43 14.61 2.04
CA LYS A 241 -6.01 15.58 1.09
C LYS A 241 -6.10 15.09 -0.36
N LYS A 242 -4.98 14.64 -0.94
CA LYS A 242 -4.94 14.13 -2.34
C LYS A 242 -5.83 12.91 -2.59
N MET A 243 -5.91 12.00 -1.62
CA MET A 243 -6.80 10.85 -1.71
C MET A 243 -8.25 11.29 -1.54
N GLY A 244 -8.54 12.25 -0.67
CA GLY A 244 -9.88 12.85 -0.55
C GLY A 244 -10.35 13.51 -1.84
N GLU A 245 -9.46 14.27 -2.49
CA GLU A 245 -9.70 14.82 -3.84
C GLU A 245 -10.03 13.70 -4.86
N LEU A 246 -9.30 12.58 -4.83
CA LEU A 246 -9.60 11.43 -5.70
C LEU A 246 -10.96 10.80 -5.39
N PHE A 247 -11.31 10.61 -4.11
CA PHE A 247 -12.62 10.10 -3.68
C PHE A 247 -13.74 10.98 -4.21
N MET A 248 -13.66 12.30 -3.98
CA MET A 248 -14.71 13.24 -4.40
C MET A 248 -14.84 13.38 -5.91
N ASN A 249 -13.77 13.14 -6.67
CA ASN A 249 -13.80 13.17 -8.13
C ASN A 249 -14.27 11.86 -8.76
N SER A 250 -14.19 10.75 -8.03
CA SER A 250 -14.50 9.41 -8.56
C SER A 250 -15.87 8.89 -8.14
N LEU A 251 -16.51 9.50 -7.15
CA LEU A 251 -17.75 9.01 -6.54
C LEU A 251 -18.94 9.91 -6.85
N PRO A 252 -20.16 9.35 -6.91
CA PRO A 252 -21.39 10.13 -6.94
C PRO A 252 -21.50 11.00 -5.68
N LYS A 253 -21.55 12.32 -5.87
CA LYS A 253 -21.54 13.30 -4.78
C LYS A 253 -22.80 13.24 -3.92
N ASP A 254 -23.93 12.93 -4.52
CA ASP A 254 -25.25 12.72 -3.90
C ASP A 254 -25.28 11.49 -2.97
N GLN A 255 -24.31 10.59 -3.10
CA GLN A 255 -24.19 9.36 -2.31
C GLN A 255 -22.95 9.35 -1.42
N THR A 256 -22.22 10.46 -1.35
CA THR A 256 -21.02 10.58 -0.51
C THR A 256 -21.27 11.63 0.56
N THR A 257 -20.76 11.42 1.78
CA THR A 257 -20.77 12.45 2.82
C THR A 257 -19.36 12.76 3.31
N VAL A 258 -19.07 14.03 3.59
CA VAL A 258 -17.82 14.52 4.15
C VAL A 258 -18.12 15.21 5.49
N ASN A 259 -17.64 14.65 6.59
CA ASN A 259 -17.98 15.06 7.97
C ASN A 259 -19.50 15.14 8.20
N GLY A 260 -20.27 14.24 7.58
CA GLY A 260 -21.73 14.21 7.65
C GLY A 260 -22.45 15.21 6.75
N ILE A 261 -21.72 16.04 6.00
CA ILE A 261 -22.29 16.95 5.00
C ILE A 261 -22.39 16.19 3.66
N PRO A 262 -23.55 16.19 2.99
CA PRO A 262 -23.69 15.65 1.64
C PRO A 262 -22.64 16.22 0.67
N GLY A 263 -22.05 15.36 -0.17
CA GLY A 263 -20.91 15.71 -1.01
C GLY A 263 -21.23 16.72 -2.11
N ASP A 264 -22.51 16.84 -2.49
CA ASP A 264 -23.05 17.84 -3.39
C ASP A 264 -23.20 19.23 -2.74
N LEU A 265 -23.27 19.27 -1.41
CA LEU A 265 -23.29 20.49 -0.59
C LEU A 265 -21.91 20.84 -0.01
N TYR A 266 -20.89 20.04 -0.32
CA TYR A 266 -19.54 20.19 0.21
C TYR A 266 -18.66 21.07 -0.70
N ASP A 267 -18.72 22.38 -0.48
CA ASP A 267 -18.00 23.38 -1.30
C ASP A 267 -16.65 23.84 -0.73
N ARG A 268 -16.27 23.36 0.47
CA ARG A 268 -15.15 23.93 1.25
C ARG A 268 -13.76 23.44 0.84
N GLY A 269 -13.64 22.64 -0.22
CA GLY A 269 -12.39 21.96 -0.56
C GLY A 269 -12.03 20.89 0.48
N PHE A 270 -11.21 19.91 0.09
CA PHE A 270 -10.87 18.79 0.97
C PHE A 270 -9.72 19.18 1.90
N GLU A 271 -9.95 19.10 3.21
CA GLU A 271 -8.93 19.31 4.24
C GLU A 271 -8.35 17.96 4.73
N TYR A 272 -7.31 17.99 5.56
CA TYR A 272 -6.67 16.78 6.06
C TYR A 272 -7.60 16.03 7.03
N GLU A 273 -7.64 14.69 6.94
CA GLU A 273 -8.31 13.79 7.90
C GLU A 273 -9.84 13.94 8.07
N GLN A 274 -10.53 14.46 7.06
CA GLN A 274 -11.99 14.53 7.06
C GLN A 274 -12.62 13.14 6.92
N ASP A 275 -13.70 12.89 7.66
CA ASP A 275 -14.44 11.64 7.60
C ASP A 275 -15.24 11.58 6.30
N VAL A 276 -14.84 10.70 5.37
CA VAL A 276 -15.62 10.39 4.16
C VAL A 276 -16.41 9.12 4.41
N ARG A 277 -17.72 9.16 4.15
CA ARG A 277 -18.58 7.98 4.17
C ARG A 277 -19.23 7.77 2.81
N VAL A 278 -19.27 6.52 2.38
CA VAL A 278 -19.77 6.10 1.08
C VAL A 278 -20.53 4.78 1.25
N PRO A 279 -21.67 4.56 0.58
CA PRO A 279 -22.30 3.24 0.56
C PRO A 279 -21.35 2.19 -0.01
N VAL A 280 -21.28 1.02 0.64
CA VAL A 280 -20.46 -0.12 0.22
C VAL A 280 -20.75 -0.49 -1.23
N LYS A 281 -22.03 -0.53 -1.62
CA LYS A 281 -22.47 -0.85 -2.99
C LYS A 281 -21.93 0.12 -4.04
N VAL A 282 -21.77 1.40 -3.70
CA VAL A 282 -21.26 2.41 -4.63
C VAL A 282 -19.78 2.14 -4.92
N LEU A 283 -18.97 1.95 -3.87
CA LEU A 283 -17.56 1.62 -4.03
C LEU A 283 -17.35 0.25 -4.69
N ALA A 284 -18.15 -0.75 -4.33
CA ALA A 284 -18.04 -2.09 -4.89
C ALA A 284 -18.28 -2.14 -6.41
N ASN A 285 -19.04 -1.19 -6.96
CA ASN A 285 -19.35 -1.12 -8.38
C ASN A 285 -18.37 -0.24 -9.20
N LEU A 286 -17.55 0.60 -8.57
CA LEU A 286 -16.73 1.59 -9.27
C LEU A 286 -15.70 0.97 -10.23
N HIS A 287 -15.09 -0.15 -9.83
CA HIS A 287 -14.06 -0.86 -10.61
C HIS A 287 -14.46 -2.29 -11.00
N ARG A 288 -15.73 -2.66 -10.77
CA ARG A 288 -16.23 -3.99 -11.10
C ARG A 288 -16.19 -4.17 -12.62
N LYS A 289 -15.55 -5.26 -13.07
CA LYS A 289 -15.60 -5.62 -14.48
C LYS A 289 -17.02 -6.04 -14.84
N ASN A 290 -17.67 -5.30 -15.74
CA ASN A 290 -18.94 -5.71 -16.32
C ASN A 290 -18.69 -7.01 -17.11
N ILE A 291 -19.36 -8.08 -16.71
CA ILE A 291 -19.37 -9.37 -17.40
C ILE A 291 -20.45 -9.31 -18.49
#